data_AF-G9PKA6-F1
#
_entry.id   AF-G9PKA6-F1
#
_cell.length_a   1.000
_cell.length_b   1.000
_cell.length_c   1.000
_cell.angle_alpha   90.00
_cell.angle_beta   90.00
_cell.angle_gamma   90.00
#
_symmetry.space_group_name_H-M   'P 1'
#
loop_
_entity.id
_entity.type
_entity.pdbx_description
1 polymer ?
#
loop_
_entity_poly.entity_id
_entity_poly.type
_entity_poly.pdbx_seq_one_letter_code
_entity_poly.pdbx_strand_id
1 'polypeptide(L)'
;MAGDATGSVMRAGDVGRAARRDLQFRIPRKPVVRLGLRARPDEGGWIVDGARKSQVLGGAFAREHMGSLLEACDGTRTLDEIGEAT
;
A
#
# COMPACT_ATOMS: atom_id res chain seq x y z
N MET A 1 -20.27 25.02 -13.43
CA MET A 1 -19.04 24.38 -13.92
C MET A 1 -18.50 23.49 -12.82
N ALA A 2 -19.08 22.30 -12.64
CA ALA A 2 -18.54 21.30 -11.71
C ALA A 2 -17.46 20.53 -12.48
N GLY A 3 -16.20 20.88 -12.25
CA GLY A 3 -15.08 20.12 -12.79
C GLY A 3 -15.13 18.71 -12.21
N ASP A 4 -15.30 17.72 -13.08
CA ASP A 4 -15.16 16.31 -12.75
C ASP A 4 -13.74 16.08 -12.23
N ALA A 5 -13.59 16.09 -10.90
CA ALA A 5 -12.34 15.79 -10.22
C ALA A 5 -12.13 14.27 -10.14
N THR A 6 -12.34 13.55 -11.25
CA THR A 6 -11.69 12.25 -11.46
C THR A 6 -10.20 12.51 -11.67
N GLY A 7 -9.51 12.83 -10.57
CA GLY A 7 -8.06 12.65 -10.53
C GLY A 7 -7.75 11.25 -11.01
N SER A 8 -6.76 11.09 -11.89
CA SER A 8 -6.39 9.81 -12.51
C SER A 8 -6.36 8.69 -11.46
N VAL A 9 -7.43 7.88 -11.38
CA VAL A 9 -7.54 6.81 -10.40
C VAL A 9 -6.87 5.59 -11.00
N MET A 10 -5.71 5.21 -10.47
CA MET A 10 -5.06 3.97 -10.85
C MET A 10 -5.71 2.80 -10.10
N ARG A 11 -6.30 1.85 -10.82
CA ARG A 11 -6.91 0.67 -10.17
C ARG A 11 -5.82 -0.29 -9.74
N ALA A 12 -6.09 -1.11 -8.71
CA ALA A 12 -5.15 -2.12 -8.24
C ALA A 12 -4.68 -3.08 -9.37
N GLY A 13 -5.58 -3.44 -10.29
CA GLY A 13 -5.23 -4.24 -11.47
C GLY A 13 -4.30 -3.53 -12.44
N ASP A 14 -4.37 -2.20 -12.54
CA ASP A 14 -3.49 -1.39 -13.38
C ASP A 14 -2.09 -1.31 -12.75
N VAL A 15 -2.03 -1.06 -11.43
CA VAL A 15 -0.78 -1.08 -10.64
C VAL A 15 -0.09 -2.44 -10.76
N GLY A 16 -0.82 -3.55 -10.56
CA GLY A 16 -0.24 -4.90 -10.61
C GLY A 16 0.29 -5.28 -12.00
N ARG A 17 -0.34 -4.79 -13.08
CA ARG A 17 0.20 -4.96 -14.44
C ARG A 17 1.46 -4.13 -14.66
N ALA A 18 1.48 -2.87 -14.20
CA ALA A 18 2.65 -2.00 -14.29
C ALA A 18 3.83 -2.59 -13.49
N ALA A 19 3.59 -3.10 -12.28
CA ALA A 19 4.60 -3.64 -11.39
C ALA A 19 5.39 -4.83 -11.95
N ARG A 20 4.80 -5.59 -12.89
CA ARG A 20 5.48 -6.69 -13.56
C ARG A 20 6.45 -6.27 -14.66
N ARG A 21 6.34 -5.03 -15.15
CA ARG A 21 7.08 -4.56 -16.34
C ARG A 21 7.93 -3.33 -16.05
N ASP A 22 7.56 -2.54 -15.05
CA ASP A 22 8.20 -1.28 -14.74
C ASP A 22 9.17 -1.44 -13.56
N LEU A 23 10.44 -1.08 -13.80
CA LEU A 23 11.51 -1.14 -12.81
C LEU A 23 11.31 -0.15 -11.65
N GLN A 24 10.48 0.88 -11.82
CA GLN A 24 10.09 1.79 -10.75
C GLN A 24 9.19 1.11 -9.70
N PHE A 25 8.51 0.04 -10.08
CA PHE A 25 7.65 -0.77 -9.21
C PHE A 25 8.32 -2.10 -8.80
N ARG A 26 9.66 -2.15 -8.72
CA ARG A 26 10.36 -3.37 -8.31
C ARG A 26 9.83 -3.88 -6.97
N ILE A 27 9.15 -5.01 -7.02
CA ILE A 27 8.55 -5.64 -5.86
C ILE A 27 9.66 -6.20 -4.95
N PRO A 28 9.72 -5.83 -3.67
CA PRO A 28 10.73 -6.35 -2.74
C PRO A 28 10.53 -7.84 -2.49
N ARG A 29 11.63 -8.62 -2.49
CA ARG A 29 11.59 -10.07 -2.20
C ARG A 29 11.19 -10.37 -0.76
N LYS A 30 11.64 -9.54 0.18
CA LYS A 30 11.27 -9.57 1.59
C LYS A 30 10.95 -8.13 2.02
N PRO A 31 9.68 -7.71 2.03
CA PRO A 31 9.33 -6.31 2.25
C PRO A 31 9.65 -5.90 3.68
N VAL A 32 10.13 -4.66 3.83
CA VAL A 32 10.32 -3.99 5.11
C VAL A 32 9.62 -2.64 5.08
N VAL A 33 8.92 -2.27 6.16
CA VAL A 33 8.41 -0.91 6.32
C VAL A 33 9.59 0.06 6.40
N ARG A 34 9.65 1.02 5.46
CA ARG A 34 10.76 1.97 5.38
C ARG A 34 10.81 2.87 6.63
N LEU A 35 12.01 3.09 7.16
CA LEU A 35 12.25 4.07 8.22
C LEU A 35 11.72 5.47 7.84
N GLY A 36 11.00 6.09 8.77
CA GLY A 36 10.36 7.39 8.57
C GLY A 36 8.96 7.34 7.96
N LEU A 37 8.51 6.17 7.49
CA LEU A 37 7.11 5.96 7.13
C LEU A 37 6.31 5.72 8.41
N ARG A 38 5.19 6.45 8.57
CA ARG A 38 4.29 6.29 9.72
C ARG A 38 2.88 6.01 9.21
N ALA A 39 2.39 4.81 9.50
CA ALA A 39 1.03 4.42 9.22
C ALA A 39 0.17 4.59 10.49
N ARG A 40 -1.02 5.18 10.35
CA ARG A 40 -1.98 5.33 11.46
C ARG A 40 -3.39 5.02 10.97
N PRO A 41 -4.23 4.35 11.78
CA PRO A 41 -5.63 4.13 11.43
C PRO A 41 -6.39 5.46 11.33
N ASP A 42 -7.41 5.49 10.48
CA ASP A 42 -8.35 6.58 10.22
C ASP A 42 -9.76 5.99 10.01
N GLU A 43 -10.81 6.82 10.11
CA GLU A 43 -12.22 6.35 10.11
C GLU A 43 -12.56 5.45 8.91
N GLY A 44 -11.95 5.69 7.75
CA GLY A 44 -12.18 4.91 6.52
C GLY A 44 -11.07 3.95 6.09
N GLY A 45 -9.98 3.84 6.87
CA GLY A 45 -8.79 3.09 6.46
C GLY A 45 -7.54 3.54 7.20
N TRP A 46 -6.49 3.91 6.47
CA TRP A 46 -5.20 4.26 7.04
C TRP A 46 -4.60 5.51 6.39
N ILE A 47 -3.98 6.34 7.20
CA ILE A 47 -3.14 7.45 6.74
C ILE A 47 -1.68 7.00 6.79
N VAL A 48 -0.98 7.17 5.68
CA VAL A 48 0.46 6.93 5.55
C VAL A 48 1.18 8.26 5.38
N ASP A 49 1.97 8.60 6.39
CA ASP A 49 2.84 9.77 6.47
C ASP A 49 4.30 9.39 6.17
N GLY A 50 5.14 10.37 5.82
CA GLY A 50 6.59 10.17 5.59
C GLY A 50 7.03 10.15 4.11
N ALA A 51 6.08 10.25 3.18
CA ALA A 51 6.34 10.54 1.78
C ALA A 51 6.25 12.06 1.50
N ARG A 52 6.40 12.48 0.23
CA ARG A 52 6.24 13.90 -0.18
C ARG A 52 4.87 14.47 0.22
N LYS A 53 3.85 13.62 0.32
CA LYS A 53 2.49 13.95 0.72
C LYS A 53 1.91 12.78 1.54
N SER A 54 1.13 13.08 2.56
CA SER A 54 0.33 12.07 3.26
C SER A 54 -0.67 11.42 2.30
N GLN A 55 -0.79 10.09 2.37
CA GLN A 55 -1.70 9.33 1.52
C GLN A 55 -2.72 8.60 2.37
N VAL A 56 -3.99 8.65 1.94
CA VAL A 56 -5.06 7.86 2.54
C VAL A 56 -5.19 6.56 1.75
N LEU A 57 -5.08 5.43 2.45
CA LEU A 57 -5.34 4.09 1.95
C LEU A 57 -6.71 3.65 2.47
N GLY A 58 -7.68 3.55 1.57
CA GLY A 58 -9.06 3.16 1.89
C GLY A 58 -9.45 1.81 1.28
N GLY A 59 -10.71 1.43 1.50
CA GLY A 59 -11.30 0.19 1.00
C GLY A 59 -11.25 -0.95 2.02
N ALA A 60 -11.96 -2.05 1.72
CA ALA A 60 -12.12 -3.18 2.64
C ALA A 60 -10.77 -3.73 3.13
N PHE A 61 -9.84 -3.94 2.20
CA PHE A 61 -8.49 -4.40 2.53
C PHE A 61 -7.78 -3.49 3.54
N ALA A 62 -7.85 -2.17 3.35
CA ALA A 62 -7.17 -1.23 4.24
C ALA A 62 -7.77 -1.26 5.65
N ARG A 63 -9.09 -1.40 5.77
CA ARG A 63 -9.76 -1.44 7.08
C ARG A 63 -9.50 -2.74 7.83
N GLU A 64 -9.42 -3.86 7.11
CA GLU A 64 -9.46 -5.20 7.70
C GLU A 64 -8.06 -5.81 7.84
N HIS A 65 -7.13 -5.56 6.91
CA HIS A 65 -5.86 -6.29 6.81
C HIS A 65 -4.59 -5.40 6.84
N MET A 66 -4.72 -4.07 6.85
CA MET A 66 -3.54 -3.20 6.74
C MET A 66 -2.60 -3.32 7.95
N GLY A 67 -3.14 -3.44 9.16
CA GLY A 67 -2.33 -3.56 10.38
C GLY A 67 -1.44 -4.81 10.36
N SER A 68 -2.04 -5.97 10.08
CA SER A 68 -1.33 -7.25 9.98
C SER A 68 -0.31 -7.25 8.83
N LEU A 69 -0.65 -6.66 7.68
CA LEU A 69 0.28 -6.51 6.57
C LEU A 69 1.52 -5.69 6.96
N LEU A 70 1.34 -4.56 7.67
CA LEU A 70 2.44 -3.70 8.09
C LEU A 70 3.36 -4.40 9.09
N GLU A 71 2.80 -5.14 10.04
CA GLU A 71 3.55 -5.98 10.98
C GLU A 71 4.29 -7.12 10.27
N ALA A 72 3.72 -7.65 9.19
CA ALA A 72 4.32 -8.72 8.41
C ALA A 72 5.50 -8.26 7.53
N CYS A 73 5.53 -6.97 7.18
CA CYS A 73 6.61 -6.33 6.43
C CYS A 73 7.84 -6.00 7.31
N ASP A 74 8.46 -7.02 7.89
CA ASP A 74 9.63 -6.91 8.78
C ASP A 74 10.96 -7.30 8.11
N GLY A 75 10.95 -7.64 6.82
CA GLY A 75 12.11 -8.09 6.06
C GLY A 75 12.50 -9.56 6.24
N THR A 76 11.74 -10.34 7.03
CA THR A 76 12.03 -11.76 7.28
C THR A 76 11.27 -12.70 6.32
N ARG A 77 10.06 -12.31 5.95
CA ARG A 77 9.11 -13.08 5.10
C ARG A 77 9.07 -12.56 3.67
N THR A 78 8.79 -13.46 2.73
CA THR A 78 8.47 -13.17 1.33
C THR A 78 7.00 -12.77 1.16
N LEU A 79 6.62 -12.25 -0.01
CA LEU A 79 5.21 -11.90 -0.25
C LEU A 79 4.27 -13.10 -0.19
N ASP A 80 4.70 -14.26 -0.68
CA ASP A 80 3.88 -15.48 -0.61
C ASP A 80 3.69 -15.90 0.86
N GLU A 81 4.76 -15.88 1.66
CA GLU A 81 4.68 -16.19 3.09
C GLU A 81 3.82 -15.19 3.88
N ILE A 82 3.79 -13.91 3.47
CA ILE A 82 2.91 -12.91 4.07
C ILE A 82 1.46 -13.19 3.67
N GLY A 83 1.19 -13.47 2.39
CA GLY A 83 -0.15 -13.73 1.88
C GLY A 83 -0.83 -14.96 2.49
N GLU A 84 -0.06 -15.97 2.91
CA GLU A 84 -0.60 -17.12 3.66
C GLU A 84 -0.90 -16.79 5.14
N ALA A 85 -0.26 -15.75 5.69
CA ALA A 85 -0.32 -15.41 7.11
C ALA A 85 -1.29 -14.26 7.46
N THR A 86 -1.77 -13.50 6.47
CA THR A 86 -2.58 -12.28 6.65
C THR A 86 -3.80 -12.24 5.75
#